data_AF-A0A242MLF3-F1
#
_entry.id   AF-A0A242MLF3-F1
#
_cell.length_a   1.000
_cell.length_b   1.000
_cell.length_c   1.000
_cell.angle_alpha   90.00
_cell.angle_beta   90.00
_cell.angle_gamma   90.00
#
_symmetry.space_group_name_H-M   'P 1'
#
loop_
_entity.id
_entity.type
_entity.pdbx_description
1 polymer ?
#
loop_
_entity_poly.entity_id
_entity_poly.type
_entity_poly.pdbx_seq_one_letter_code
_entity_poly.pdbx_strand_id
1 'polypeptide(L)' 'MLKQFTDDTANGAVVADGFKGQAIAIGPQLRVNLTKSSAIVFKYQQEFAVRNRAKGEKLWVEISCPL' A
#
# COMPACT_ATOMS: atom_id res chain seq x y z
N MET A 1 -6.17 1.35 2.23
CA MET A 1 -5.78 1.19 3.65
C MET A 1 -5.21 -0.21 3.82
N LEU A 2 -4.10 -0.36 4.54
CA LEU A 2 -3.53 -1.67 4.87
C LEU A 2 -3.84 -1.97 6.34
N LYS A 3 -4.43 -3.13 6.60
CA LYS A 3 -4.71 -3.61 7.97
C LYS A 3 -4.46 -5.10 8.03
N GLN A 4 -3.61 -5.51 8.96
CA GLN A 4 -3.39 -6.90 9.30
C GLN A 4 -4.48 -7.38 10.25
N PHE A 5 -5.13 -8.49 9.90
CA PHE A 5 -6.21 -9.08 10.70
C PHE A 5 -5.76 -10.28 11.54
N THR A 6 -4.62 -10.90 11.21
CA THR A 6 -4.06 -12.07 11.89
C THR A 6 -2.93 -11.69 12.83
N ASP A 7 -2.85 -12.35 13.97
CA ASP A 7 -1.80 -12.15 14.96
C ASP A 7 -0.46 -12.76 14.50
N ASP A 8 0.64 -12.08 14.81
CA ASP A 8 1.98 -12.61 14.62
C ASP A 8 2.31 -13.61 15.75
N THR A 9 2.73 -14.82 15.36
CA THR A 9 3.14 -15.88 16.30
C THR A 9 4.60 -16.25 16.09
N ALA A 10 5.37 -16.39 17.18
CA ALA A 10 6.71 -16.96 17.17
C ALA A 10 6.75 -18.18 18.09
N ASN A 11 7.28 -19.30 17.58
CA ASN A 11 7.32 -20.58 18.30
C ASN A 11 5.95 -21.02 18.88
N GLY A 12 4.86 -20.72 18.17
CA GLY A 12 3.49 -21.08 18.58
C GLY A 12 2.86 -20.16 19.62
N ALA A 13 3.57 -19.14 20.11
CA ALA A 13 3.04 -18.12 21.02
C ALA A 13 2.81 -16.80 20.29
N VAL A 14 1.73 -16.11 20.63
CA VAL A 14 1.43 -14.76 20.12
C VAL A 14 2.49 -13.78 20.63
N VAL A 15 3.12 -13.06 19.72
CA VAL A 15 4.16 -12.08 20.06
C VAL A 15 3.53 -10.71 20.23
N ALA A 16 3.84 -10.03 21.34
CA ALA A 16 3.50 -8.62 21.58
C ALA A 16 2.03 -8.27 21.22
N ASP A 17 1.07 -9.01 21.80
CA ASP A 17 -0.37 -8.86 21.55
C ASP A 17 -0.75 -8.94 20.05
N GLY A 18 -0.01 -9.77 19.32
CA GLY A 18 -0.24 -10.07 17.91
C GLY A 18 0.39 -9.10 16.92
N PHE A 19 1.05 -8.04 17.39
CA PHE A 19 1.84 -7.10 16.60
C PHE A 19 1.20 -6.63 15.27
N LYS A 20 -0.13 -6.53 15.24
CA LYS A 20 -0.91 -6.28 14.02
C LYS A 20 -0.51 -4.94 13.37
N GLY A 21 0.06 -5.02 12.18
CA GLY A 21 0.42 -3.85 11.38
C GLY A 21 -0.79 -3.14 10.78
N GLN A 22 -0.79 -1.81 10.81
CA GLN A 22 -1.75 -1.01 10.05
C GLN A 22 -1.08 0.23 9.46
N ALA A 23 -1.52 0.65 8.27
CA ALA A 23 -1.05 1.85 7.61
C ALA A 23 -2.14 2.49 6.75
N ILE A 24 -2.24 3.81 6.84
CA ILE A 24 -2.98 4.64 5.88
C ILE A 24 -1.97 5.45 5.09
N ALA A 25 -2.19 5.55 3.78
CA ALA A 25 -1.37 6.30 2.86
C ALA A 25 -2.22 7.29 2.06
N ILE A 26 -1.65 8.45 1.76
CA ILE A 26 -2.24 9.47 0.89
C ILE A 26 -1.15 10.02 -0.02
N GLY A 27 -1.52 10.40 -1.24
CA GLY A 27 -0.62 11.14 -2.10
C GLY A 27 -1.16 11.34 -3.50
N PRO A 28 -0.43 12.10 -4.32
CA PRO A 28 -0.86 12.50 -5.65
C PRO A 28 -0.89 11.35 -6.64
N GLN A 29 -1.78 11.48 -7.62
CA GLN A 29 -1.89 10.60 -8.77
C GLN A 29 -1.86 11.42 -10.06
N LEU A 30 -1.04 10.99 -11.01
CA LEU A 30 -1.00 11.52 -12.37
C LEU A 30 -1.40 10.42 -13.35
N ARG A 31 -2.36 10.71 -14.23
CA ARG A 31 -2.76 9.81 -15.32
C ARG A 31 -2.43 10.46 -16.66
N VAL A 32 -1.69 9.73 -17.49
CA VAL A 32 -1.37 10.12 -18.87
C VAL A 32 -2.08 9.15 -19.81
N ASN A 33 -3.07 9.66 -20.55
CA ASN A 33 -3.79 8.87 -21.54
C ASN A 33 -2.97 8.86 -22.84
N LEU A 34 -2.59 7.66 -23.30
CA LEU A 34 -1.86 7.47 -24.56
C LEU A 34 -2.83 7.34 -25.75
N THR A 35 -3.96 6.68 -25.52
CA THR A 35 -5.07 6.55 -26.47
C THR A 35 -6.40 6.69 -25.72
N LYS A 36 -7.53 6.53 -26.42
CA LYS A 36 -8.85 6.47 -25.74
C LYS A 36 -8.97 5.29 -24.77
N SER A 37 -8.19 4.23 -24.95
CA SER A 37 -8.29 2.98 -24.19
C SER A 37 -7.01 2.61 -23.45
N SER A 38 -5.93 3.37 -23.63
CA SER A 38 -4.61 3.09 -23.04
C SER A 38 -4.12 4.26 -22.20
N ALA A 39 -3.55 3.98 -21.03
CA ALA A 39 -3.03 5.00 -20.14
C ALA A 39 -1.87 4.47 -19.30
N ILE A 40 -1.02 5.39 -18.85
CA ILE A 40 0.00 5.18 -17.83
C ILE A 40 -0.41 6.00 -16.61
N VAL A 41 -0.38 5.41 -15.42
CA VAL A 41 -0.71 6.07 -14.17
C VAL A 41 0.49 6.01 -13.24
N PHE A 42 0.89 7.17 -12.72
CA PHE A 42 1.89 7.31 -11.68
C PHE A 42 1.19 7.67 -10.37
N LYS A 43 1.50 6.95 -9.30
CA LYS A 43 1.00 7.27 -7.95
C LYS A 43 2.18 7.35 -7.00
N TYR A 44 2.26 8.44 -6.26
CA TYR A 44 3.16 8.58 -5.13
C TYR A 44 2.33 8.66 -3.87
N GLN A 45 2.62 7.84 -2.87
CA GLN A 45 1.83 7.74 -1.65
C GLN A 45 2.74 7.72 -0.43
N GLN A 46 2.51 8.64 0.51
CA GLN A 46 3.19 8.69 1.79
C GLN A 46 2.30 8.07 2.87
N GLU A 47 2.85 7.19 3.69
CA GLU A 47 2.14 6.61 4.84
C GLU A 47 2.18 7.56 6.06
N PHE A 48 1.08 7.73 6.79
CA PHE A 48 1.00 8.69 7.92
C PHE A 48 0.30 8.18 9.18
N ALA A 49 -0.47 7.10 9.12
CA ALA A 49 -1.09 6.47 10.31
C ALA A 49 -0.60 5.03 10.46
N VAL A 50 0.70 4.87 10.74
CA VAL A 50 1.37 3.56 10.80
C VAL A 50 1.45 3.07 12.25
N ARG A 51 1.06 1.82 12.51
CA ARG A 51 1.32 1.13 13.79
C ARG A 51 1.97 -0.23 13.52
N ASN A 52 2.88 -0.63 14.41
CA ASN A 52 3.57 -1.92 14.40
C ASN A 52 4.25 -2.25 13.05
N ARG A 53 4.68 -1.22 12.32
CA ARG A 53 5.41 -1.33 11.04
C ARG A 53 6.26 -0.08 10.80
N ALA A 54 7.30 -0.20 9.99
CA ALA A 54 8.04 0.96 9.49
C ALA A 54 7.16 1.84 8.63
N LYS A 55 7.24 3.17 8.84
CA LYS A 55 6.60 4.18 7.99
C LYS A 55 7.32 4.22 6.64
N GLY A 56 6.58 4.07 5.55
CA GLY A 56 7.15 4.06 4.20
C GLY A 56 6.50 5.03 3.22
N GLU A 57 7.08 5.03 2.02
CA GLU A 57 6.56 5.69 0.84
C GLU A 57 6.40 4.65 -0.27
N LYS A 58 5.40 4.84 -1.14
CA LYS A 58 5.13 3.93 -2.26
C LYS A 58 5.08 4.70 -3.56
N LEU A 59 5.76 4.18 -4.56
CA LEU A 59 5.68 4.63 -5.94
C LEU A 59 5.06 3.51 -6.77
N TRP A 60 3.99 3.82 -7.49
CA TRP A 60 3.32 2.90 -8.41
C TRP A 60 3.40 3.40 -9.83
N VAL A 61 3.61 2.46 -10.75
CA VAL A 61 3.44 2.64 -12.19
C VAL A 61 2.42 1.61 -12.64
N GLU A 62 1.27 2.07 -13.13
CA GLU A 62 0.21 1.22 -13.68
C GLU A 62 0.07 1.47 -15.17
N ILE A 63 -0.09 0.40 -15.94
CA ILE A 63 -0.29 0.45 -17.39
C ILE A 63 -1.65 -0.17 -17.68
N SER A 64 -2.51 0.56 -18.38
CA SER A 64 -3.77 0.03 -18.92
C SER A 64 -3.69 -0.06 -20.43
N CYS A 65 -4.08 -1.21 -20.99
CA CYS A 65 -4.15 -1.47 -22.42
C CYS A 65 -5.47 -2.20 -22.72
N PRO A 66 -6.10 -1.98 -23.88
CA PRO A 66 -7.17 -2.85 -24.36
C PRO A 66 -6.70 -4.30 -24.51
N LEU A 67 -7.66 -5.23 -24.37
CA LEU A 67 -7.48 -6.68 -24.50
C LEU A 67 -7.22 -7.09 -25.95
#